data_AF-I4YP39-F1
#
_entry.id   AF-I4YP39-F1
#
_cell.length_a   1.000
_cell.length_b   1.000
_cell.length_c   1.000
_cell.angle_alpha   90.00
_cell.angle_beta   90.00
_cell.angle_gamma   90.00
#
_symmetry.space_group_name_H-M   'P 1'
#
loop_
_entity.id
_entity.type
_entity.pdbx_description
1 polymer ?
#
loop_
_entity_poly.entity_id
_entity_poly.type
_entity_poly.pdbx_seq_one_letter_code
_entity_poly.pdbx_strand_id
1 'polypeptide(L)'
;MSIKFPKHEGSLHLTHNDHKSYYQTVSQWLADQEAGNCWFDWVSPEQRQKAIDTDSVWTIQWYPETPIGFCALAAADLDALLAAANEDESGTPANPI
;
A
#
# COMPACT_ATOMS: atom_id res chain seq x y z
N MET A 1 -21.47 -3.41 -3.09
CA MET A 1 -20.40 -2.53 -3.60
C MET A 1 -19.56 -3.33 -4.56
N SER A 2 -19.24 -2.79 -5.73
CA SER A 2 -18.31 -3.42 -6.67
C SER A 2 -16.91 -2.95 -6.30
N ILE A 3 -16.02 -3.89 -5.98
CA ILE A 3 -14.61 -3.59 -5.71
C ILE A 3 -13.94 -3.23 -7.04
N LYS A 4 -13.25 -2.08 -7.10
CA LYS A 4 -12.47 -1.64 -8.27
C LYS A 4 -10.99 -1.66 -7.93
N PHE A 5 -10.20 -2.36 -8.73
CA PHE A 5 -8.73 -2.37 -8.63
C PHE A 5 -8.11 -1.37 -9.61
N PRO A 6 -6.93 -0.80 -9.30
CA PRO A 6 -6.20 0.08 -10.22
C PRO A 6 -5.87 -0.66 -11.52
N LYS A 7 -5.62 0.05 -12.63
CA LYS A 7 -5.19 -0.60 -13.88
C LYS A 7 -3.86 -1.35 -13.64
N HIS A 8 -3.84 -2.64 -13.93
CA HIS A 8 -2.71 -3.54 -13.67
C HIS A 8 -2.55 -4.55 -14.82
N GLU A 9 -1.81 -4.19 -15.87
CA GLU A 9 -1.62 -5.08 -17.03
C GLU A 9 -0.59 -6.19 -16.75
N GLY A 10 0.35 -5.95 -15.82
CA GLY A 10 1.37 -6.92 -15.43
C GLY A 10 0.88 -7.87 -14.32
N SER A 11 0.84 -7.36 -13.10
CA SER A 11 0.35 -8.10 -11.92
C SER A 11 -0.17 -7.14 -10.85
N LEU A 12 -0.95 -7.70 -9.92
CA LEU A 12 -1.45 -7.02 -8.73
C LEU A 12 -1.38 -7.97 -7.54
N HIS A 13 -0.77 -7.53 -6.45
CA HIS A 13 -0.73 -8.22 -5.18
C HIS A 13 -1.45 -7.38 -4.13
N LEU A 14 -2.47 -7.95 -3.51
CA LEU A 14 -3.16 -7.38 -2.36
C LEU A 14 -2.94 -8.32 -1.18
N THR A 15 -2.33 -7.80 -0.12
CA THR A 15 -2.01 -8.59 1.07
C THR A 15 -2.60 -7.94 2.31
N HIS A 16 -3.08 -8.76 3.24
CA HIS A 16 -3.55 -8.34 4.56
C HIS A 16 -2.65 -8.97 5.61
N ASN A 17 -2.05 -8.13 6.46
CA ASN A 17 -1.32 -8.58 7.65
C ASN A 17 -0.14 -9.54 7.38
N ASP A 18 0.59 -9.36 6.28
CA ASP A 18 1.76 -10.20 5.97
C ASP A 18 2.80 -10.21 7.10
N HIS A 19 2.95 -9.08 7.79
CA HIS A 19 3.79 -8.94 8.98
C HIS A 19 3.50 -10.00 10.08
N LYS A 20 2.26 -10.51 10.16
CA LYS A 20 1.89 -11.54 11.13
C LYS A 20 2.47 -12.90 10.78
N SER A 21 2.73 -13.17 9.49
CA SER A 21 3.48 -14.35 9.06
C SER A 21 4.91 -14.38 9.60
N TYR A 22 5.46 -13.20 9.91
CA TYR A 22 6.76 -13.01 10.53
C TYR A 22 6.69 -12.81 12.06
N TYR A 23 5.50 -13.00 12.67
CA TYR A 23 5.24 -12.76 14.10
C TYR A 23 5.56 -11.34 14.56
N GLN A 24 5.44 -10.37 13.66
CA GLN A 24 5.67 -8.96 13.96
C GLN A 24 4.34 -8.27 14.30
N THR A 25 4.44 -7.15 15.00
CA THR A 25 3.37 -6.13 15.06
C THR A 25 3.52 -5.15 13.91
N VAL A 26 2.47 -4.38 13.60
CA VAL A 26 2.55 -3.29 12.60
C VAL A 26 3.63 -2.28 12.94
N SER A 27 3.85 -1.98 14.22
CA SER A 27 4.91 -1.06 14.66
C SER A 27 6.31 -1.60 14.34
N GLN A 28 6.54 -2.89 14.55
CA GLN A 28 7.81 -3.54 14.22
C GLN A 28 8.03 -3.60 12.71
N TRP A 29 7.00 -3.98 11.96
CA TRP A 29 7.04 -3.98 10.50
C TRP A 29 7.34 -2.59 9.94
N LEU A 30 6.74 -1.54 10.50
CA LEU A 30 7.02 -0.16 10.13
C LEU A 30 8.47 0.25 10.42
N ALA A 31 9.02 -0.13 11.57
CA ALA A 31 10.41 0.16 11.90
C ALA A 31 11.39 -0.51 10.92
N ASP A 32 11.09 -1.76 10.52
CA ASP A 32 11.88 -2.47 9.50
C ASP A 32 11.77 -1.82 8.11
N GLN A 33 10.60 -1.29 7.78
CA GLN A 33 10.39 -0.52 6.55
C GLN A 33 11.21 0.79 6.58
N GLU A 34 11.13 1.55 7.66
CA GLU A 34 11.88 2.81 7.84
C GLU A 34 13.41 2.60 7.86
N ALA A 35 13.88 1.39 8.21
CA ALA A 35 15.28 1.02 8.19
C ALA A 35 15.85 0.74 6.77
N GLY A 36 15.04 0.88 5.71
CA GLY A 36 15.50 0.81 4.32
C GLY A 36 14.78 -0.19 3.42
N ASN A 37 13.73 -0.85 3.92
CA ASN A 37 12.91 -1.79 3.13
C ASN A 37 11.55 -1.18 2.69
N CYS A 38 11.34 0.12 2.85
CA CYS A 38 10.05 0.74 2.54
C CYS A 38 9.89 1.01 1.05
N TRP A 39 9.00 0.26 0.40
CA TRP A 39 8.48 0.59 -0.94
C TRP A 39 6.99 0.90 -0.93
N PHE A 40 6.32 0.88 0.24
CA PHE A 40 4.90 1.23 0.36
C PHE A 40 4.73 2.67 0.81
N ASP A 41 4.04 3.47 0.01
CA ASP A 41 3.57 4.79 0.43
C ASP A 41 2.30 4.66 1.26
N TRP A 42 2.16 5.50 2.28
CA TRP A 42 0.96 5.52 3.11
C TRP A 42 -0.10 6.42 2.51
N VAL A 43 -1.33 5.92 2.40
CA VAL A 43 -2.45 6.71 1.86
C VAL A 43 -2.76 7.95 2.70
N SER A 44 -2.46 7.92 4.00
CA SER A 44 -2.52 9.08 4.90
C SER A 44 -1.84 8.79 6.24
N PRO A 45 -1.39 9.82 6.98
CA PRO A 45 -0.88 9.67 8.34
C PRO A 45 -1.90 9.03 9.30
N GLU A 46 -3.18 9.34 9.15
CA GLU A 46 -4.27 8.80 9.97
C GLU A 46 -4.44 7.30 9.75
N GLN A 47 -4.35 6.83 8.49
CA GLN A 47 -4.38 5.40 8.18
C GLN A 47 -3.15 4.67 8.71
N ARG A 48 -1.98 5.33 8.68
CA ARG A 48 -0.77 4.78 9.31
C ARG A 48 -0.95 4.59 10.82
N GLN A 49 -1.42 5.62 11.52
CA GLN A 49 -1.65 5.54 12.96
C GLN A 49 -2.71 4.50 13.30
N LYS A 50 -3.81 4.44 12.54
CA LYS A 50 -4.85 3.43 12.71
C LYS A 50 -4.31 2.01 12.52
N ALA A 51 -3.38 1.80 11.60
CA ALA A 51 -2.78 0.49 11.38
C ALA A 51 -1.94 0.06 12.59
N ILE A 52 -1.22 1.00 13.21
CA ILE A 52 -0.48 0.79 14.47
C ILE A 52 -1.45 0.45 15.60
N ASP A 53 -2.51 1.24 15.78
CA ASP A 53 -3.45 1.11 16.89
C ASP A 53 -4.26 -0.20 16.82
N THR A 54 -4.55 -0.68 15.60
CA THR A 54 -5.35 -1.88 15.35
C THR A 54 -4.51 -3.13 15.08
N ASP A 55 -3.19 -2.97 14.98
CA ASP A 55 -2.27 -4.02 14.53
C ASP A 55 -2.76 -4.70 13.24
N SER A 56 -3.22 -3.89 12.29
CA SER A 56 -3.79 -4.36 11.02
C SER A 56 -3.39 -3.44 9.87
N VAL A 57 -2.88 -4.02 8.79
CA VAL A 57 -2.47 -3.28 7.58
C VAL A 57 -2.82 -4.06 6.33
N TRP A 58 -3.32 -3.34 5.34
CA TRP A 58 -3.45 -3.77 3.96
C TRP A 58 -2.33 -3.16 3.15
N THR A 59 -1.72 -3.95 2.29
CA THR A 59 -0.76 -3.48 1.30
C THR A 59 -1.23 -3.89 -0.08
N ILE A 60 -1.09 -2.98 -1.04
CA ILE A 60 -1.35 -3.26 -2.45
C ILE A 60 -0.13 -2.87 -3.26
N GLN A 61 0.29 -3.74 -4.16
CA GLN A 61 1.35 -3.49 -5.12
C GLN A 61 0.82 -3.84 -6.51
N TRP A 62 1.05 -2.98 -7.50
CA TRP A 62 0.62 -3.24 -8.87
C TRP A 62 1.60 -2.67 -9.89
N TYR A 63 1.54 -3.22 -11.10
CA TYR A 63 2.40 -2.87 -12.21
C TYR A 63 1.57 -2.22 -13.32
N PRO A 64 1.57 -0.87 -13.44
CA PRO A 64 0.86 -0.17 -14.50
C PRO A 64 1.58 -0.32 -15.86
N GLU A 65 0.86 -0.09 -16.95
CA GLU A 65 1.42 -0.05 -18.32
C GLU A 65 2.15 1.27 -18.61
N THR A 66 3.11 1.63 -17.76
CA THR A 66 3.88 2.87 -17.85
C THR A 66 5.35 2.57 -17.53
N PRO A 67 6.32 3.44 -17.85
CA PRO A 67 7.72 3.23 -17.47
C PRO A 67 7.99 3.24 -15.95
N ILE A 68 6.95 3.41 -15.12
CA ILE A 68 7.01 3.27 -13.66
C ILE A 68 7.21 1.78 -13.33
N GLY A 69 8.22 1.47 -12.52
CA GLY A 69 8.56 0.09 -12.16
C GLY A 69 7.40 -0.64 -11.48
N PHE A 70 6.79 -0.02 -10.47
CA PHE A 70 5.56 -0.48 -9.79
C PHE A 70 5.00 0.65 -8.93
N CYS A 71 3.75 0.52 -8.52
CA CYS A 71 3.12 1.35 -7.49
C CYS A 71 2.83 0.48 -6.27
N ALA A 72 2.96 1.03 -5.08
CA ALA A 72 2.74 0.30 -3.84
C ALA A 72 2.20 1.21 -2.74
N LEU A 73 1.06 0.85 -2.16
CA LEU A 73 0.39 1.61 -1.12
C LEU A 73 0.10 0.76 0.12
N ALA A 74 0.01 1.40 1.28
CA ALA A 74 -0.41 0.81 2.55
C ALA A 74 -1.50 1.65 3.26
N ALA A 75 -2.45 0.97 3.89
CA ALA A 75 -3.50 1.57 4.72
C ALA A 75 -4.03 0.59 5.77
N ALA A 76 -4.72 1.08 6.80
CA ALA A 76 -5.41 0.22 7.76
C ALA A 76 -6.73 -0.34 7.20
N ASP A 77 -7.41 0.46 6.37
CA ASP A 77 -8.70 0.12 5.76
C ASP A 77 -8.57 -0.21 4.28
N LEU A 78 -9.17 -1.32 3.85
CA LEU A 78 -9.17 -1.76 2.46
C LEU A 78 -9.86 -0.74 1.52
N ASP A 79 -10.97 -0.14 1.96
CA ASP A 79 -11.70 0.84 1.15
C ASP A 79 -10.88 2.11 0.90
N ALA A 80 -10.16 2.59 1.91
CA ALA A 80 -9.27 3.74 1.78
C ALA A 80 -8.09 3.42 0.84
N LEU A 81 -7.53 2.21 0.96
CA LEU A 81 -6.45 1.74 0.10
C LEU A 81 -6.86 1.70 -1.38
N LEU A 82 -8.02 1.11 -1.66
CA LEU A 82 -8.52 1.00 -3.03
C LEU A 82 -8.97 2.34 -3.59
N ALA A 83 -9.56 3.22 -2.78
CA ALA A 83 -9.88 4.58 -3.20
C ALA A 83 -8.62 5.30 -3.69
N ALA A 84 -7.57 5.36 -2.85
CA ALA A 84 -6.30 6.00 -3.18
C ALA A 84 -5.64 5.38 -4.42
N ALA A 85 -5.59 4.03 -4.51
CA ALA A 85 -5.00 3.35 -5.66
C ALA A 85 -5.70 3.67 -6.99
N ASN A 86 -6.99 4.01 -6.97
CA ASN A 86 -7.75 4.38 -8.16
C ASN A 86 -7.75 5.89 -8.46
N GLU A 87 -7.36 6.77 -7.52
CA GLU A 87 -7.32 8.23 -7.74
C GLU A 87 -6.16 8.66 -8.65
N ASP A 88 -5.07 7.89 -8.67
CA ASP A 88 -3.90 8.10 -9.53
C ASP A 88 -4.18 7.97 -11.05
N GLU A 89 -5.36 7.49 -11.46
CA GLU A 89 -5.79 7.52 -12.88
C GLU A 89 -5.96 8.95 -13.44
N SER A 90 -5.93 9.99 -12.59
CA SER A 90 -6.15 11.40 -12.98
C SER A 90 -4.88 12.26 -13.13
N GLY A 91 -3.69 11.67 -12.96
CA GLY A 91 -2.42 12.24 -13.40
C GLY A 91 -1.68 13.05 -12.34
N THR A 92 -0.62 12.47 -11.80
CA THR A 92 0.72 13.05 -11.61
C THR A 92 1.65 11.90 -11.17
N PRO A 93 2.80 11.66 -11.82
CA PRO A 93 3.69 10.59 -11.39
C PRO A 93 4.27 10.92 -10.01
N ALA A 94 3.88 10.16 -8.98
CA ALA A 94 4.61 10.13 -7.74
C ALA A 94 5.96 9.42 -7.97
N ASN A 95 6.99 10.28 -8.04
CA ASN A 95 8.40 10.01 -7.75
C ASN A 95 9.36 9.71 -8.93
N PRO A 96 10.18 10.69 -9.35
CA PRO A 96 11.53 10.40 -9.84
C PRO A 96 12.44 10.12 -8.62
N ILE A 97 13.13 9.00 -8.71
CA ILE A 97 14.20 8.48 -7.83
C ILE A 97 15.10 9.58 -7.26
#